data_AF-A0A1F3DB26-F1
#
_entry.id   AF-A0A1F3DB26-F1
#
_cell.length_a   1.000
_cell.length_b   1.000
_cell.length_c   1.000
_cell.angle_alpha   90.00
_cell.angle_beta   90.00
_cell.angle_gamma   90.00
#
_symmetry.space_group_name_H-M   'P 1'
#
loop_
_entity.id
_entity.type
_entity.pdbx_description
1 polymer ?
#
loop_
_entity_poly.entity_id
_entity_poly.type
_entity_poly.pdbx_seq_one_letter_code
_entity_poly.pdbx_strand_id
1 'polypeptide(L)'
;MKSKSTKILRILIIVYAILYFTGIGIILYKGELSLKNLNDILFLLLSVIFLSAFCLLWVNEKMAGIIFMGWNAGVWIHDLCLEGGRDRGMISIMAVPVMVIGALSCLEWYKSSVNPQLSVPFHWKYILRVLLLNYSVLYIIVVISEQFSDKPYDYFSLPFILFPILFLVFIIGFAFSWKHELLAGLIFVLWYIIMLAGSVGYFEFRDSGPWIMFGVPLFLQGLFYIKNYLWFKSG
;
A
#
# COMPACT_ATOMS: atom_id res chain seq x y z
N MET A 1 -26.43 -5.23 15.11
CA MET A 1 -25.82 -3.88 15.19
C MET A 1 -24.43 -3.93 14.54
N LYS A 2 -24.05 -2.96 13.71
CA LYS A 2 -22.69 -2.90 13.12
C LYS A 2 -21.64 -2.58 14.21
N SER A 3 -20.44 -3.17 14.08
CA SER A 3 -19.36 -2.99 15.06
C SER A 3 -18.93 -1.51 15.13
N LYS A 4 -18.36 -1.09 16.27
CA LYS A 4 -17.80 0.27 16.43
C LYS A 4 -16.71 0.53 15.38
N SER A 5 -15.91 -0.49 15.08
CA SER A 5 -14.85 -0.46 14.05
C SER A 5 -15.42 -0.17 12.67
N THR A 6 -16.47 -0.89 12.25
CA THR A 6 -17.18 -0.66 10.98
C THR A 6 -17.69 0.77 10.83
N LYS A 7 -18.21 1.38 11.91
CA LYS A 7 -18.67 2.78 11.87
C LYS A 7 -17.50 3.75 11.65
N ILE A 8 -16.37 3.53 12.32
CA ILE A 8 -15.17 4.35 12.17
C ILE A 8 -14.63 4.26 10.73
N LEU A 9 -14.53 3.05 10.16
CA LEU A 9 -14.06 2.86 8.78
C LEU A 9 -14.92 3.62 7.77
N ARG A 10 -16.25 3.62 7.96
CA ARG A 10 -17.18 4.36 7.10
C ARG A 10 -16.99 5.87 7.19
N ILE A 11 -16.77 6.41 8.40
CA ILE A 11 -16.49 7.83 8.58
C ILE A 11 -15.19 8.20 7.86
N LEU A 12 -14.13 7.40 8.05
CA LEU A 12 -12.84 7.65 7.41
C LEU A 12 -12.93 7.66 5.89
N ILE A 13 -13.62 6.68 5.28
CA ILE A 13 -13.77 6.66 3.82
C ILE A 13 -14.68 7.77 3.30
N ILE A 14 -15.68 8.22 4.06
CA ILE A 14 -16.51 9.37 3.69
C ILE A 14 -15.65 10.63 3.64
N VAL A 15 -14.82 10.87 4.66
CA VAL A 15 -13.89 12.00 4.68
C VAL A 15 -12.94 11.92 3.48
N TYR A 16 -12.37 10.74 3.21
CA TYR A 16 -11.50 10.55 2.05
C TYR A 16 -12.25 10.82 0.73
N ALA A 17 -13.46 10.30 0.57
CA ALA A 17 -14.28 10.49 -0.62
C ALA A 17 -14.58 11.97 -0.87
N ILE A 18 -14.92 12.73 0.18
CA ILE A 18 -15.15 14.18 0.07
C ILE A 18 -13.89 14.87 -0.46
N LEU A 19 -12.72 14.58 0.10
CA LEU A 19 -11.44 15.16 -0.35
C LEU A 19 -11.13 14.76 -1.79
N TYR A 20 -11.30 13.48 -2.13
CA TYR A 20 -11.05 12.94 -3.47
C TYR A 20 -11.95 13.58 -4.54
N PHE A 21 -13.26 13.67 -4.30
CA PHE A 21 -14.19 14.30 -5.24
C PHE A 21 -14.07 15.82 -5.30
N THR A 22 -13.66 16.47 -4.20
CA THR A 22 -13.32 17.90 -4.24
C THR A 22 -12.13 18.14 -5.16
N GLY A 23 -11.09 17.30 -5.09
CA GLY A 23 -9.96 17.32 -6.02
C GLY A 23 -10.39 17.15 -7.47
N ILE A 24 -11.20 16.14 -7.77
CA ILE A 24 -11.78 15.92 -9.11
C ILE A 24 -12.57 17.15 -9.58
N GLY A 25 -13.41 17.73 -8.71
CA GLY A 25 -14.20 18.91 -9.02
C GLY A 25 -13.35 20.13 -9.38
N ILE A 26 -12.23 20.34 -8.70
CA ILE A 26 -11.28 21.42 -9.02
C ILE A 26 -10.64 21.20 -10.40
N ILE A 27 -10.20 19.98 -10.71
CA ILE A 27 -9.60 19.64 -12.01
C ILE A 27 -10.61 19.87 -13.15
N LEU A 28 -11.86 19.45 -12.95
CA LEU A 28 -12.95 19.69 -13.91
C LEU A 28 -13.25 21.17 -14.07
N TYR A 29 -13.33 21.93 -12.97
CA TYR A 29 -13.59 23.38 -13.01
C TYR A 29 -12.51 24.14 -13.77
N LYS A 30 -11.25 23.71 -13.66
CA LYS A 30 -10.12 24.29 -14.41
C LYS A 30 -10.07 23.87 -15.88
N GLY A 31 -10.90 22.92 -16.31
CA GLY A 31 -10.90 22.39 -17.67
C GLY A 31 -9.65 21.56 -18.00
N GLU A 32 -8.97 21.01 -16.99
CA GLU A 32 -7.74 20.24 -17.17
C GLU A 32 -8.01 18.81 -17.69
N LEU A 33 -9.24 18.32 -17.58
CA LEU A 33 -9.68 17.02 -18.12
C LEU A 33 -10.21 17.18 -19.55
N SER A 34 -9.45 16.68 -20.52
CA SER A 34 -9.77 16.77 -21.96
C SER A 34 -10.61 15.59 -22.48
N LEU A 35 -10.63 14.46 -21.76
CA LEU A 35 -11.22 13.16 -22.14
C LEU A 35 -10.64 12.55 -23.43
N LYS A 36 -9.66 13.19 -24.05
CA LYS A 36 -9.00 12.72 -25.29
C LYS A 36 -7.77 11.89 -25.00
N ASN A 37 -7.11 12.16 -23.87
CA ASN A 37 -5.88 11.48 -23.48
C ASN A 37 -6.19 10.23 -22.66
N LEU A 38 -5.36 9.20 -22.83
CA LEU A 38 -5.48 7.93 -22.10
C LEU A 38 -5.45 8.13 -20.58
N ASN A 39 -4.62 9.06 -20.09
CA ASN A 39 -4.50 9.37 -18.66
C ASN A 39 -5.83 9.86 -18.07
N ASP A 40 -6.53 10.77 -18.75
CA ASP A 40 -7.85 11.27 -18.33
C ASP A 40 -8.87 10.13 -18.21
N ILE A 41 -8.87 9.22 -19.19
CA ILE A 41 -9.78 8.07 -19.22
C ILE A 41 -9.45 7.10 -18.08
N LEU A 42 -8.18 6.81 -17.83
CA LEU A 42 -7.74 5.94 -16.74
C LEU A 42 -8.04 6.54 -15.36
N PHE A 43 -7.83 7.84 -15.20
CA PHE A 43 -8.18 8.57 -13.98
C PHE A 43 -9.68 8.46 -13.67
N LEU A 44 -10.53 8.62 -14.68
CA LEU A 44 -11.98 8.47 -14.54
C LEU A 44 -12.39 7.02 -14.26
N LEU A 45 -11.74 6.05 -14.92
CA LEU A 45 -11.96 4.63 -14.65
C LEU A 45 -11.62 4.30 -13.18
N LEU A 46 -10.48 4.78 -12.67
CA LEU A 46 -10.11 4.63 -11.26
C LEU A 46 -11.14 5.32 -10.34
N SER A 47 -11.68 6.47 -10.72
CA SER A 47 -12.74 7.14 -9.97
C SER A 47 -14.03 6.30 -9.89
N VAL A 48 -14.42 5.65 -10.99
CA VAL A 48 -15.57 4.74 -11.03
C VAL A 48 -15.31 3.49 -10.17
N ILE A 49 -14.11 2.92 -10.23
CA ILE A 49 -13.71 1.78 -9.39
C ILE A 49 -13.80 2.17 -7.90
N PHE A 50 -13.29 3.36 -7.52
CA PHE A 50 -13.41 3.88 -6.16
C PHE A 50 -14.87 4.03 -5.72
N LEU A 51 -15.73 4.64 -6.55
CA LEU A 51 -17.16 4.79 -6.28
C LEU A 51 -17.85 3.44 -6.09
N SER A 52 -17.49 2.44 -6.89
CA SER A 52 -18.04 1.09 -6.78
C SER A 52 -17.69 0.44 -5.43
N ALA A 53 -16.42 0.54 -5.03
CA ALA A 53 -15.94 0.04 -3.73
C ALA A 53 -16.61 0.79 -2.57
N PHE A 54 -16.72 2.11 -2.70
CA PHE A 54 -17.43 2.96 -1.75
C PHE A 54 -18.85 2.45 -1.57
N CYS A 55 -19.67 2.39 -2.62
CA CYS A 55 -21.05 1.92 -2.52
C CYS A 55 -21.15 0.50 -1.93
N LEU A 56 -20.24 -0.41 -2.33
CA LEU A 56 -20.19 -1.77 -1.82
C LEU A 56 -19.87 -1.86 -0.33
N LEU A 57 -19.20 -0.87 0.28
CA LEU A 57 -18.87 -0.89 1.70
C LEU A 57 -20.11 -0.98 2.61
N TRP A 58 -21.28 -0.57 2.12
CA TRP A 58 -22.53 -0.69 2.87
C TRP A 58 -23.16 -2.08 2.81
N VAL A 59 -22.88 -2.83 1.74
CA VAL A 59 -23.56 -4.09 1.38
C VAL A 59 -22.64 -5.30 1.58
N ASN A 60 -21.38 -5.20 1.15
CA ASN A 60 -20.41 -6.29 1.15
C ASN A 60 -18.99 -5.77 1.46
N GLU A 61 -18.63 -5.81 2.75
CA GLU A 61 -17.37 -5.27 3.27
C GLU A 61 -16.13 -5.98 2.72
N LYS A 62 -16.24 -7.29 2.42
CA LYS A 62 -15.16 -8.06 1.77
C LYS A 62 -14.88 -7.54 0.37
N MET A 63 -15.92 -7.46 -0.47
CA MET A 63 -15.75 -7.04 -1.86
C MET A 63 -15.30 -5.58 -1.92
N ALA A 64 -15.87 -4.70 -1.11
CA ALA A 64 -15.40 -3.32 -0.97
C ALA A 64 -13.91 -3.27 -0.60
N GLY A 65 -13.48 -4.06 0.38
CA GLY A 65 -12.08 -4.12 0.80
C GLY A 65 -11.13 -4.56 -0.31
N ILE A 66 -11.49 -5.61 -1.04
CA ILE A 66 -10.71 -6.11 -2.19
C ILE A 66 -10.63 -5.05 -3.30
N ILE A 67 -11.74 -4.39 -3.63
CA ILE A 67 -11.76 -3.39 -4.69
C ILE A 67 -10.98 -2.13 -4.27
N PHE A 68 -11.02 -1.70 -3.00
CA PHE A 68 -10.18 -0.60 -2.51
C PHE A 68 -8.67 -0.91 -2.62
N MET A 69 -8.27 -2.15 -2.30
CA MET A 69 -6.91 -2.62 -2.45
C MET A 69 -6.49 -2.66 -3.93
N GLY A 70 -7.35 -3.18 -4.81
CA GLY A 70 -7.13 -3.17 -6.27
C GLY A 70 -7.09 -1.76 -6.86
N TRP A 71 -7.94 -0.86 -6.37
CA TRP A 71 -7.93 0.55 -6.73
C TRP A 71 -6.61 1.22 -6.37
N ASN A 72 -6.10 0.97 -5.16
CA ASN A 72 -4.80 1.50 -4.74
C ASN A 72 -3.66 1.02 -5.66
N ALA A 73 -3.64 -0.26 -6.04
CA ALA A 73 -2.69 -0.78 -7.02
C ALA A 73 -2.84 -0.09 -8.40
N GLY A 74 -4.08 0.13 -8.84
CA GLY A 74 -4.37 0.86 -10.08
C GLY A 74 -3.87 2.31 -10.06
N VAL A 75 -4.01 3.00 -8.93
CA VAL A 75 -3.46 4.36 -8.74
C VAL A 75 -1.94 4.34 -8.82
N TRP A 76 -1.28 3.35 -8.23
CA TRP A 76 0.18 3.22 -8.30
C TRP A 76 0.67 2.95 -9.73
N ILE A 77 -0.02 2.10 -10.48
CA ILE A 77 0.30 1.86 -11.89
C ILE A 77 0.13 3.16 -12.70
N HIS A 78 -0.94 3.91 -12.47
CA HIS A 78 -1.17 5.18 -13.14
C HIS A 78 -0.05 6.18 -12.84
N ASP A 79 0.21 6.45 -11.56
CA ASP A 79 1.20 7.43 -11.10
C ASP A 79 2.63 7.05 -11.48
N LEU A 80 3.05 5.80 -11.23
CA LEU A 80 4.45 5.39 -11.44
C LEU A 80 4.77 5.03 -12.89
N CYS A 81 3.85 4.39 -13.62
CA CYS A 81 4.14 3.90 -14.97
C CYS A 81 3.69 4.88 -16.07
N LEU A 82 2.65 5.69 -15.85
CA LEU A 82 2.06 6.54 -16.89
C LEU A 82 2.29 8.03 -16.66
N GLU A 83 2.44 8.46 -15.41
CA GLU A 83 2.70 9.86 -15.06
C GLU A 83 4.22 10.10 -14.94
N GLY A 84 4.81 10.69 -15.99
CA GLY A 84 6.25 10.99 -16.11
C GLY A 84 6.70 12.27 -15.40
N GLY A 85 5.97 12.74 -14.38
CA GLY A 85 6.15 14.06 -13.78
C GLY A 85 7.16 14.13 -12.62
N ARG A 86 7.51 15.36 -12.20
CA ARG A 86 8.36 15.62 -11.01
C ARG A 86 7.71 15.17 -9.69
N ASP A 87 6.39 15.04 -9.66
CA ASP A 87 5.62 14.64 -8.48
C ASP A 87 5.33 13.12 -8.46
N ARG A 88 6.05 12.33 -9.28
CA ARG A 88 5.88 10.88 -9.39
C ARG A 88 5.95 10.23 -8.01
N GLY A 89 4.91 9.47 -7.67
CA GLY A 89 4.80 8.75 -6.41
C GLY A 89 3.99 9.47 -5.32
N MET A 90 3.73 10.78 -5.43
CA MET A 90 2.94 11.50 -4.42
C MET A 90 1.47 11.04 -4.43
N ILE A 91 0.89 10.83 -5.60
CA ILE A 91 -0.49 10.32 -5.74
C ILE A 91 -0.57 8.91 -5.16
N SER A 92 0.45 8.09 -5.41
CA SER A 92 0.60 6.74 -4.84
C SER A 92 0.60 6.75 -3.31
N ILE A 93 1.33 7.68 -2.68
CA ILE A 93 1.34 7.87 -1.22
C ILE A 93 -0.07 8.24 -0.72
N MET A 94 -0.76 9.16 -1.40
CA MET A 94 -2.10 9.60 -1.02
C MET A 94 -3.16 8.51 -1.15
N ALA A 95 -2.90 7.44 -1.91
CA ALA A 95 -3.78 6.29 -2.04
C ALA A 95 -3.62 5.26 -0.92
N VAL A 96 -2.51 5.27 -0.16
CA VAL A 96 -2.22 4.31 0.92
C VAL A 96 -3.33 4.24 1.99
N PRO A 97 -3.93 5.34 2.47
CA PRO A 97 -5.03 5.27 3.43
C PRO A 97 -6.21 4.40 2.96
N VAL A 98 -6.53 4.42 1.65
CA VAL A 98 -7.62 3.61 1.08
C VAL A 98 -7.28 2.12 1.09
N MET A 99 -6.03 1.77 0.80
CA MET A 99 -5.54 0.39 0.94
C MET A 99 -5.69 -0.10 2.38
N VAL A 100 -5.32 0.73 3.37
CA VAL A 100 -5.46 0.39 4.80
C VAL A 100 -6.93 0.21 5.18
N ILE A 101 -7.82 1.10 4.74
CA ILE A 101 -9.28 0.95 4.92
C ILE A 101 -9.77 -0.35 4.28
N GLY A 102 -9.28 -0.69 3.09
CA GLY A 102 -9.63 -1.93 2.39
C GLY A 102 -9.22 -3.18 3.17
N ALA A 103 -7.97 -3.21 3.66
CA ALA A 103 -7.46 -4.30 4.48
C ALA A 103 -8.25 -4.45 5.81
N LEU A 104 -8.60 -3.33 6.47
CA LEU A 104 -9.41 -3.34 7.68
C LEU A 104 -10.86 -3.78 7.41
N SER A 105 -11.42 -3.46 6.24
CA SER A 105 -12.75 -3.93 5.83
C SER A 105 -12.77 -5.44 5.63
N CYS A 106 -11.71 -6.01 5.02
CA CYS A 106 -11.52 -7.46 4.95
C CYS A 106 -11.41 -8.10 6.34
N LEU A 107 -10.75 -7.45 7.29
CA LEU A 107 -10.66 -7.92 8.67
C LEU A 107 -12.02 -7.92 9.39
N GLU A 108 -12.84 -6.87 9.24
CA GLU A 108 -14.19 -6.84 9.84
C GLU A 108 -15.10 -7.91 9.23
N TRP A 109 -15.00 -8.15 7.93
CA TRP A 109 -15.66 -9.28 7.30
C TRP A 109 -15.18 -10.62 7.87
N TYR A 110 -13.86 -10.80 8.02
CA TYR A 110 -13.28 -12.04 8.56
C TYR A 110 -13.76 -12.33 10.00
N LYS A 111 -13.82 -11.30 10.86
CA LYS A 111 -14.35 -11.40 12.23
C LYS A 111 -15.82 -11.81 12.29
N SER A 112 -16.63 -11.35 11.34
CA SER A 112 -18.08 -11.56 11.34
C SER A 112 -18.52 -12.85 10.62
N SER A 113 -17.69 -13.38 9.71
CA SER A 113 -18.11 -14.44 8.79
C SER A 113 -17.53 -15.83 9.09
N VAL A 114 -16.46 -15.94 9.90
CA VAL A 114 -15.85 -17.24 10.22
C VAL A 114 -16.42 -17.79 11.53
N ASN A 115 -16.96 -19.01 11.48
CA ASN A 115 -17.50 -19.74 12.63
C ASN A 115 -16.72 -21.06 12.80
N PRO A 116 -16.09 -21.35 13.96
CA PRO A 116 -16.04 -20.54 15.19
C PRO A 116 -15.29 -19.21 15.01
N GLN A 117 -15.73 -18.18 15.73
CA GLN A 117 -15.00 -16.91 15.78
C GLN A 117 -13.58 -17.18 16.31
N LEU A 118 -12.57 -16.96 15.46
CA LEU A 118 -11.19 -17.18 15.86
C LEU A 118 -10.82 -16.28 17.04
N SER A 119 -9.93 -16.78 17.89
CA SER A 119 -9.41 -16.02 19.01
C SER A 119 -8.65 -14.77 18.53
N VAL A 120 -8.69 -13.71 19.34
CA VAL A 120 -8.03 -12.41 19.09
C VAL A 120 -6.58 -12.51 18.55
N PRO A 121 -5.73 -13.48 18.97
CA PRO A 121 -4.39 -13.67 18.42
C PRO A 121 -4.33 -13.95 16.91
N PHE A 122 -5.42 -14.36 16.25
CA PHE A 122 -5.41 -14.60 14.81
C PHE A 122 -5.76 -13.36 13.98
N HIS A 123 -6.43 -12.37 14.57
CA HIS A 123 -6.84 -11.15 13.87
C HIS A 123 -5.64 -10.30 13.43
N TRP A 124 -4.64 -10.14 14.30
CA TRP A 124 -3.46 -9.34 13.97
C TRP A 124 -2.62 -10.03 12.90
N LYS A 125 -2.52 -11.37 12.93
CA LYS A 125 -1.84 -12.13 11.89
C LYS A 125 -2.51 -11.86 10.57
N TYR A 126 -3.83 -12.08 10.49
CA TYR A 126 -4.62 -11.87 9.26
C TYR A 126 -4.37 -10.49 8.64
N ILE A 127 -4.51 -9.41 9.40
CA ILE A 127 -4.34 -8.06 8.85
C ILE A 127 -2.91 -7.79 8.37
N LEU A 128 -1.89 -8.25 9.11
CA LEU A 128 -0.50 -8.12 8.66
C LEU A 128 -0.25 -8.94 7.38
N ARG A 129 -0.86 -10.12 7.23
CA ARG A 129 -0.77 -10.92 5.99
C ARG A 129 -1.38 -10.19 4.80
N VAL A 130 -2.58 -9.64 4.99
CA VAL A 130 -3.31 -8.90 3.93
C VAL A 130 -2.50 -7.67 3.51
N LEU A 131 -2.00 -6.90 4.48
CA LEU A 131 -1.15 -5.75 4.19
C LEU A 131 0.14 -6.17 3.48
N LEU A 132 0.80 -7.24 3.94
CA LEU A 132 2.02 -7.75 3.32
C LEU A 132 1.82 -8.12 1.85
N LEU A 133 0.73 -8.82 1.53
CA LEU A 133 0.38 -9.19 0.16
C LEU A 133 0.17 -7.96 -0.71
N ASN A 134 -0.47 -6.92 -0.18
CA ASN A 134 -0.60 -5.65 -0.90
C ASN A 134 0.76 -5.00 -1.12
N TYR A 135 1.62 -4.93 -0.09
CA TYR A 135 2.98 -4.41 -0.25
C TYR A 135 3.77 -5.18 -1.29
N SER A 136 3.63 -6.50 -1.39
CA SER A 136 4.27 -7.29 -2.45
C SER A 136 3.80 -6.87 -3.84
N VAL A 137 2.50 -6.64 -4.02
CA VAL A 137 1.95 -6.14 -5.31
C VAL A 137 2.51 -4.75 -5.62
N LEU A 138 2.50 -3.84 -4.63
CA LEU A 138 3.03 -2.48 -4.79
C LEU A 138 4.54 -2.49 -5.09
N TYR A 139 5.30 -3.38 -4.46
CA TYR A 139 6.73 -3.56 -4.73
C TYR A 139 6.96 -4.02 -6.17
N ILE A 140 6.18 -4.99 -6.65
CA ILE A 140 6.26 -5.45 -8.05
C ILE A 140 5.95 -4.29 -9.00
N ILE A 141 4.94 -3.46 -8.71
CA ILE A 141 4.62 -2.28 -9.52
C ILE A 141 5.81 -1.33 -9.57
N VAL A 142 6.47 -1.07 -8.44
CA VAL A 142 7.68 -0.22 -8.39
C VAL A 142 8.80 -0.79 -9.27
N VAL A 143 9.12 -2.09 -9.11
CA VAL A 143 10.16 -2.74 -9.90
C VAL A 143 9.86 -2.69 -11.40
N ILE A 144 8.59 -2.87 -11.77
CA ILE A 144 8.14 -2.76 -13.16
C ILE A 144 8.23 -1.31 -13.65
N SER A 145 7.81 -0.32 -12.85
CA SER A 145 7.83 1.09 -13.24
C SER A 145 9.23 1.61 -13.53
N GLU A 146 10.24 1.08 -12.83
CA GLU A 146 11.64 1.40 -13.09
C GLU A 146 12.10 0.98 -14.50
N GLN A 147 11.54 -0.09 -15.07
CA GLN A 147 11.83 -0.50 -16.45
C GLN A 147 11.29 0.48 -17.50
N PHE A 148 10.31 1.32 -17.11
CA PHE A 148 9.75 2.38 -17.95
C PHE A 148 10.41 3.74 -17.69
N SER A 149 11.43 3.81 -16.83
CA SER A 149 12.16 5.05 -16.58
C SER A 149 13.11 5.35 -17.74
N ASP A 150 13.14 6.61 -18.19
CA ASP A 150 14.00 7.07 -19.29
C ASP A 150 15.51 7.02 -18.94
N LYS A 151 15.86 6.75 -17.68
CA LYS A 151 17.23 6.67 -17.20
C LYS A 151 17.62 5.20 -16.98
N PRO A 152 18.51 4.62 -17.79
CA PRO A 152 19.02 3.29 -17.53
C PRO A 152 19.89 3.31 -16.27
N TYR A 153 19.43 2.65 -15.20
CA TYR A 153 20.21 2.44 -13.99
C TYR A 153 21.05 1.17 -14.10
N ASP A 154 22.35 1.27 -13.82
CA ASP A 154 23.20 0.09 -13.66
C ASP A 154 23.00 -0.49 -12.25
N TYR A 155 22.08 -1.45 -12.12
CA TYR A 155 21.76 -2.12 -10.86
C TYR A 155 22.90 -2.96 -10.28
N PHE A 156 24.04 -3.10 -10.96
CA PHE A 156 25.23 -3.74 -10.41
C PHE A 156 26.25 -2.74 -9.86
N SER A 157 25.99 -1.44 -10.02
CA SER A 157 26.82 -0.35 -9.51
C SER A 157 26.22 0.28 -8.24
N LEU A 158 27.06 0.93 -7.44
CA LEU A 158 26.57 1.80 -6.36
C LEU A 158 26.01 3.11 -6.95
N PRO A 159 24.88 3.62 -6.46
CA PRO A 159 24.08 3.11 -5.34
C PRO A 159 22.97 2.11 -5.74
N PHE A 160 22.76 1.86 -7.02
CA PHE A 160 21.59 1.13 -7.53
C PHE A 160 21.57 -0.37 -7.20
N ILE A 161 22.69 -0.98 -6.83
CA ILE A 161 22.79 -2.33 -6.22
C ILE A 161 21.94 -2.46 -4.94
N LEU A 162 21.59 -1.34 -4.29
CA LEU A 162 20.69 -1.35 -3.14
C LEU A 162 19.28 -1.86 -3.50
N PHE A 163 18.78 -1.61 -4.71
CA PHE A 163 17.46 -2.10 -5.13
C PHE A 163 17.36 -3.64 -5.14
N PRO A 164 18.23 -4.40 -5.84
CA PRO A 164 18.18 -5.86 -5.79
C PRO A 164 18.46 -6.42 -4.39
N ILE A 165 19.33 -5.78 -3.60
CA ILE A 165 19.56 -6.17 -2.19
C ILE A 165 18.26 -6.01 -1.38
N LEU A 166 17.62 -4.84 -1.45
CA LEU A 166 16.35 -4.58 -0.78
C LEU A 166 15.26 -5.56 -1.24
N PHE A 167 15.21 -5.90 -2.53
CA PHE A 167 14.25 -6.87 -3.04
C PHE A 167 14.49 -8.26 -2.42
N LEU A 168 15.73 -8.74 -2.40
CA LEU A 168 16.07 -10.02 -1.79
C LEU A 168 15.73 -10.05 -0.30
N VAL A 169 16.11 -9.01 0.45
CA VAL A 169 15.78 -8.88 1.88
C VAL A 169 14.26 -8.87 2.09
N PHE A 170 13.50 -8.18 1.23
CA PHE A 170 12.04 -8.19 1.28
C PHE A 170 11.46 -9.58 1.05
N ILE A 171 11.91 -10.31 0.02
CA ILE A 171 11.43 -11.67 -0.29
C ILE A 171 11.74 -12.64 0.86
N ILE A 172 12.93 -12.52 1.46
CA ILE A 172 13.31 -13.31 2.64
C ILE A 172 12.35 -12.99 3.79
N GLY A 173 12.14 -11.71 4.12
CA GLY A 173 11.19 -11.28 5.17
C GLY A 173 9.76 -11.77 4.90
N PHE A 174 9.31 -11.69 3.65
CA PHE A 174 8.02 -12.17 3.19
C PHE A 174 7.87 -13.68 3.44
N ALA A 175 8.84 -14.49 3.02
CA ALA A 175 8.82 -15.94 3.19
C ALA A 175 8.80 -16.33 4.69
N PHE A 176 9.59 -15.65 5.52
CA PHE A 176 9.64 -15.90 6.95
C PHE A 176 8.36 -15.45 7.68
N SER A 177 7.61 -14.48 7.15
CA SER A 177 6.41 -13.92 7.80
C SER A 177 5.29 -14.96 8.07
N TRP A 178 5.31 -16.10 7.36
CA TRP A 178 4.34 -17.17 7.53
C TRP A 178 4.59 -18.08 8.71
N LYS A 179 5.85 -18.31 9.08
CA LYS A 179 6.24 -19.27 10.13
C LYS A 179 7.04 -18.63 11.27
N HIS A 180 7.81 -17.59 10.99
CA HIS A 180 8.78 -16.98 11.90
C HIS A 180 8.53 -15.47 12.01
N GLU A 181 7.46 -15.10 12.70
CA GLU A 181 6.99 -13.71 12.85
C GLU A 181 8.06 -12.76 13.41
N LEU A 182 8.78 -13.17 14.46
CA LEU A 182 9.87 -12.36 15.02
C LEU A 182 10.98 -12.09 14.01
N LEU A 183 11.42 -13.14 13.30
CA LEU A 183 12.49 -13.03 12.32
C LEU A 183 12.06 -12.15 11.13
N ALA A 184 10.83 -12.33 10.64
CA ALA A 184 10.26 -11.46 9.61
C ALA A 184 10.21 -10.00 10.07
N GLY A 185 9.81 -9.74 11.32
CA GLY A 185 9.81 -8.41 11.90
C GLY A 185 11.19 -7.76 11.92
N LEU A 186 12.21 -8.50 12.38
CA LEU A 186 13.61 -8.03 12.37
C LEU A 186 14.12 -7.78 10.95
N ILE A 187 13.79 -8.65 9.99
CA ILE A 187 14.18 -8.50 8.59
C ILE A 187 13.54 -7.24 7.99
N PHE A 188 12.26 -6.95 8.24
CA PHE A 188 11.61 -5.74 7.73
C PHE A 188 12.16 -4.45 8.37
N VAL A 189 12.55 -4.49 9.64
CA VAL A 189 13.27 -3.37 10.28
C VAL A 189 14.64 -3.17 9.63
N LEU A 190 15.41 -4.24 9.44
CA LEU A 190 16.70 -4.20 8.75
C LEU A 190 16.57 -3.66 7.33
N TRP A 191 15.55 -4.11 6.60
CA TRP A 191 15.22 -3.63 5.26
C TRP A 191 15.05 -2.11 5.23
N TYR A 192 14.28 -1.56 6.18
CA TYR A 192 14.07 -0.11 6.25
C TYR A 192 15.34 0.66 6.63
N ILE A 193 16.18 0.09 7.51
CA ILE A 193 17.48 0.67 7.86
C ILE A 193 18.39 0.74 6.62
N ILE A 194 18.44 -0.31 5.79
CA ILE A 194 19.22 -0.31 4.54
C ILE A 194 18.72 0.78 3.60
N MET A 195 17.40 0.89 3.42
CA MET A 195 16.80 1.95 2.59
C MET A 195 17.15 3.35 3.11
N LEU A 196 17.04 3.57 4.42
CA LEU A 196 17.35 4.85 5.04
C LEU A 196 18.83 5.20 4.86
N ALA A 197 19.73 4.24 5.13
CA ALA A 197 21.16 4.41 4.93
C ALA A 197 21.50 4.71 3.47
N GLY A 198 20.87 4.02 2.52
CA GLY A 198 21.00 4.29 1.08
C GLY A 198 20.56 5.71 0.70
N SER A 199 19.41 6.13 1.22
CA SER A 199 18.84 7.46 0.92
C SER A 199 19.61 8.62 1.55
N VAL A 200 20.27 8.38 2.68
CA VAL A 200 21.14 9.37 3.33
C VAL A 200 22.53 9.38 2.71
N GLY A 201 23.06 8.20 2.35
CA GLY A 201 24.41 8.04 1.82
C GLY A 201 24.57 8.39 0.35
N TYR A 202 23.50 8.29 -0.46
CA TYR A 202 23.56 8.47 -1.91
C TYR A 202 22.39 9.33 -2.40
N PHE A 203 22.72 10.52 -2.91
CA PHE A 203 21.71 11.47 -3.41
C PHE A 203 20.96 10.93 -4.62
N GLU A 204 21.63 10.19 -5.50
CA GLU A 204 21.04 9.59 -6.69
C GLU A 204 19.97 8.53 -6.33
N PHE A 205 20.21 7.78 -5.25
CA PHE A 205 19.23 6.82 -4.74
C PHE A 205 18.02 7.55 -4.17
N ARG A 206 18.23 8.61 -3.39
CA ARG A 206 17.13 9.42 -2.83
C ARG A 206 16.31 10.11 -3.91
N ASP A 207 16.96 10.63 -4.94
CA ASP A 207 16.31 11.42 -5.99
C ASP A 207 15.60 10.53 -7.03
N SER A 208 15.79 9.21 -6.97
CA SER A 208 15.06 8.25 -7.82
C SER A 208 13.58 8.06 -7.40
N GLY A 209 13.20 8.50 -6.20
CA GLY A 209 11.80 8.49 -5.78
C GLY A 209 11.60 8.61 -4.27
N PRO A 210 10.35 8.76 -3.80
CA PRO A 210 10.02 8.90 -2.38
C PRO A 210 10.08 7.56 -1.63
N TRP A 211 11.11 6.74 -1.88
CA TRP A 211 11.22 5.36 -1.42
C TRP A 211 11.14 5.24 0.10
N ILE A 212 11.71 6.19 0.85
CA ILE A 212 11.63 6.25 2.31
C ILE A 212 10.15 6.22 2.77
N MET A 213 9.29 7.01 2.13
CA MET A 213 7.87 7.09 2.48
C MET A 213 7.16 5.77 2.20
N PHE A 214 7.51 5.09 1.11
CA PHE A 214 6.99 3.75 0.80
C PHE A 214 7.53 2.68 1.76
N GLY A 215 8.69 2.90 2.38
CA GLY A 215 9.28 1.99 3.36
C GLY A 215 8.68 2.10 4.76
N VAL A 216 8.14 3.26 5.15
CA VAL A 216 7.57 3.48 6.49
C VAL A 216 6.51 2.43 6.86
N PRO A 217 5.55 2.08 5.99
CA PRO A 217 4.54 1.11 6.39
C PRO A 217 5.12 -0.31 6.57
N LEU A 218 6.14 -0.70 5.81
CA LEU A 218 6.82 -1.97 5.99
C LEU A 218 7.63 -2.00 7.31
N PHE A 219 8.26 -0.88 7.66
CA PHE A 219 8.90 -0.70 8.97
C PHE A 219 7.91 -0.85 10.12
N LEU A 220 6.77 -0.15 10.05
CA LEU A 220 5.70 -0.28 11.06
C LEU A 220 5.19 -1.71 11.15
N GLN A 221 5.03 -2.39 10.02
CA GLN A 221 4.68 -3.80 9.98
C GLN A 221 5.73 -4.68 10.66
N GLY A 222 7.01 -4.41 10.46
CA GLY A 222 8.11 -5.07 11.17
C GLY A 222 8.01 -4.91 12.69
N LEU A 223 7.76 -3.68 13.17
CA LEU A 223 7.54 -3.41 14.59
C LEU A 223 6.31 -4.13 15.14
N PHE A 224 5.21 -4.20 14.37
CA PHE A 224 4.03 -4.93 14.79
C PHE A 224 4.27 -6.43 14.89
N TYR A 225 5.05 -7.04 13.99
CA TYR A 225 5.44 -8.45 14.11
C TYR A 225 6.22 -8.70 15.40
N ILE A 226 7.23 -7.86 15.70
CA ILE A 226 8.04 -7.99 16.92
C ILE A 226 7.16 -7.83 18.17
N LYS A 227 6.36 -6.76 18.24
CA LYS A 227 5.49 -6.46 19.37
C LYS A 227 4.49 -7.60 19.64
N ASN A 228 3.79 -8.06 18.62
CA ASN A 228 2.76 -9.11 18.80
C ASN A 228 3.39 -10.46 19.15
N TYR A 229 4.57 -10.77 18.61
CA TYR A 229 5.31 -11.98 18.99
C TYR A 229 5.64 -11.99 20.49
N LEU A 230 6.20 -10.88 20.99
CA LEU A 230 6.57 -10.74 22.41
C LEU A 230 5.34 -10.76 23.34
N TRP A 231 4.21 -10.20 22.90
CA TRP A 231 3.00 -10.20 23.72
C TRP A 231 2.34 -11.57 23.82
N PHE A 232 2.17 -12.27 22.70
CA PHE A 232 1.31 -13.47 22.63
C PHE A 232 2.05 -14.80 22.80
N LYS A 233 3.38 -14.81 22.76
CA LYS A 233 4.17 -16.05 22.86
C LYS A 233 5.10 -16.11 24.08
N SER A 234 5.27 -15.00 24.79
CA SER A 234 6.06 -14.94 26.02
C SER A 234 5.21 -14.96 27.30
N GLY A 235 3.88 -15.08 27.18
CA GLY A 235 2.94 -15.32 28.27
C GLY A 235 2.05 -16.51 27.93
#